data_AF-A0A177HTX6-F1
#
_entry.id   AF-A0A177HTX6-F1
#
_cell.length_a   1.000
_cell.length_b   1.000
_cell.length_c   1.000
_cell.angle_alpha   90.00
_cell.angle_beta   90.00
_cell.angle_gamma   90.00
#
_symmetry.space_group_name_H-M   'P 1'
#
loop_
_entity.id
_entity.type
_entity.pdbx_description
1 polymer ?
#
loop_
_entity_poly.entity_id
_entity_poly.type
_entity_poly.pdbx_seq_one_letter_code
_entity_poly.pdbx_strand_id
1 'polypeptide(L)'
;MDGAQATKGRPKSMTLTLRTAEGHESPLMRMNPVPRRGPWRNPWPEGIENGVYVAGDLPFGAVGYVPSSGAFFLMQPEDWDATANDRKQASHDRVTRAQAADLARRII
;
A
#
# COMPACT_ATOMS: atom_id res chain seq x y z
N MET A 1 -38.95 -16.84 -12.07
CA MET A 1 -37.83 -16.25 -12.83
C MET A 1 -37.40 -15.02 -12.05
N ASP A 2 -36.73 -15.14 -10.91
CA ASP A 2 -35.39 -15.70 -10.66
C ASP A 2 -34.29 -15.00 -11.46
N GLY A 3 -33.37 -14.35 -10.73
CA GLY A 3 -32.28 -13.54 -11.26
C GLY A 3 -31.78 -12.51 -10.25
N ALA A 4 -31.38 -13.00 -9.07
CA ALA A 4 -30.94 -12.21 -7.93
C ALA A 4 -29.84 -11.19 -8.28
N GLN A 5 -29.96 -10.03 -7.62
CA GLN A 5 -29.01 -8.94 -7.57
C GLN A 5 -27.57 -9.43 -7.46
N ALA A 6 -26.73 -8.94 -8.37
CA ALA A 6 -25.28 -8.99 -8.24
C ALA A 6 -24.85 -8.16 -7.02
N THR A 7 -24.83 -8.77 -5.84
CA THR A 7 -24.03 -8.28 -4.72
C THR A 7 -22.57 -8.56 -5.06
N LYS A 8 -22.00 -7.67 -5.87
CA LYS A 8 -20.57 -7.63 -6.22
C LYS A 8 -19.81 -7.48 -4.90
N GLY A 9 -19.36 -8.60 -4.36
CA GLY A 9 -18.74 -8.69 -3.05
C GLY A 9 -17.64 -7.64 -2.92
N ARG A 10 -17.74 -6.82 -1.88
CA ARG A 10 -16.67 -5.91 -1.45
C ARG A 10 -15.36 -6.72 -1.47
N PRO A 11 -14.30 -6.29 -2.17
CA PRO A 11 -13.06 -7.03 -2.18
C PRO A 11 -12.63 -7.27 -0.74
N LYS A 12 -12.44 -8.54 -0.35
CA LYS A 12 -11.93 -8.90 0.98
C LYS A 12 -10.65 -8.08 1.19
N SER A 13 -10.55 -7.39 2.33
CA SER A 13 -9.33 -6.66 2.69
C SER A 13 -8.15 -7.62 2.56
N MET A 14 -7.26 -7.36 1.61
CA MET A 14 -6.12 -8.21 1.32
C MET A 14 -4.96 -7.76 2.17
N THR A 15 -4.24 -8.68 2.78
CA THR A 15 -3.06 -8.38 3.61
C THR A 15 -1.82 -9.05 3.00
N LEU A 16 -0.65 -8.43 3.20
CA LEU A 16 0.61 -8.87 2.61
C LEU A 16 1.79 -8.51 3.53
N THR A 17 2.83 -9.34 3.55
CA THR A 17 4.13 -9.04 4.19
C THR A 17 5.20 -8.89 3.10
N LEU A 18 5.95 -7.79 3.11
CA LEU A 18 7.02 -7.51 2.14
C LEU A 18 8.36 -7.98 2.70
N ARG A 19 9.19 -8.56 1.84
CA ARG A 19 10.58 -8.89 2.16
C ARG A 19 11.50 -8.27 1.13
N THR A 20 12.47 -7.50 1.60
CA THR A 20 13.50 -6.89 0.75
C THR A 20 14.63 -7.89 0.45
N ALA A 21 15.39 -7.64 -0.61
CA ALA A 21 16.57 -8.46 -0.95
C ALA A 21 17.65 -8.44 0.16
N GLU A 22 17.67 -7.38 0.97
CA GLU A 22 18.56 -7.20 2.13
C GLU A 22 18.08 -7.95 3.38
N GLY A 23 16.91 -8.61 3.32
CA GLY A 23 16.36 -9.40 4.40
C GLY A 23 15.46 -8.66 5.39
N HIS A 24 15.23 -7.35 5.20
CA HIS A 24 14.23 -6.62 5.99
C HIS A 24 12.82 -7.08 5.64
N GLU A 25 12.02 -7.33 6.67
CA GLU A 25 10.62 -7.74 6.56
C GLU A 25 9.71 -6.60 7.03
N SER A 26 8.62 -6.35 6.31
CA SER A 26 7.62 -5.36 6.73
C SER A 26 6.69 -5.94 7.80
N PRO A 27 5.96 -5.10 8.53
CA PRO A 27 4.73 -5.52 9.20
C PRO A 27 3.71 -6.07 8.20
N LEU A 28 2.65 -6.71 8.71
CA LEU A 28 1.50 -7.10 7.89
C LEU A 28 0.77 -5.85 7.38
N MET A 29 0.76 -5.68 6.06
CA MET A 29 0.23 -4.50 5.39
C MET A 29 -1.17 -4.78 4.85
N ARG A 30 -2.16 -3.96 5.21
CA ARG A 30 -3.50 -4.03 4.61
C ARG A 30 -3.54 -3.25 3.30
N MET A 31 -3.99 -3.89 2.22
CA MET A 31 -4.10 -3.30 0.88
C MET A 31 -5.54 -2.87 0.58
N ASN A 32 -5.73 -1.58 0.30
CA ASN A 32 -7.00 -1.06 -0.20
C ASN A 32 -6.86 -0.58 -1.65
N PRO A 33 -7.67 -1.09 -2.60
CA PRO A 33 -7.61 -0.69 -3.99
C PRO A 33 -7.98 0.79 -4.16
N VAL A 34 -7.17 1.52 -4.92
CA VAL A 34 -7.41 2.91 -5.30
C VAL A 34 -8.06 2.93 -6.70
N PRO A 35 -9.19 3.62 -6.89
CA PRO A 35 -9.84 3.69 -8.19
C PRO A 35 -8.97 4.42 -9.22
N ARG A 36 -8.75 3.77 -10.39
CA ARG A 36 -7.96 4.31 -11.51
C ARG A 36 -8.61 5.57 -12.10
N ARG A 37 -7.81 6.64 -12.31
CA ARG A 37 -8.19 7.82 -13.10
C ARG A 37 -7.21 8.00 -14.26
N GLY A 38 -7.59 7.57 -15.47
CA GLY A 38 -6.89 7.87 -16.73
C GLY A 38 -5.83 6.86 -17.22
N PRO A 39 -5.38 6.97 -18.50
CA PRO A 39 -4.38 6.09 -19.09
C PRO A 39 -2.96 6.50 -18.69
N TRP A 40 -2.25 5.60 -18.01
CA TRP A 40 -0.86 5.80 -17.57
C TRP A 40 0.11 5.27 -18.64
N ARG A 41 1.09 6.07 -19.10
CA ARG A 41 2.21 5.60 -19.95
C ARG A 41 3.23 4.90 -19.07
N ASN A 42 3.51 3.61 -19.30
CA ASN A 42 4.35 2.76 -18.47
C ASN A 42 5.79 3.31 -18.31
N PRO A 43 6.16 3.96 -17.18
CA PRO A 43 7.47 4.59 -17.00
C PRO A 43 8.53 3.61 -16.46
N TRP A 44 8.30 2.31 -16.60
CA TRP A 44 8.93 1.30 -15.75
C TRP A 44 9.90 0.36 -16.50
N PRO A 45 10.92 -0.21 -15.81
CA PRO A 45 11.89 -1.14 -16.41
C PRO A 45 11.28 -2.43 -16.97
N GLU A 46 12.01 -3.16 -17.82
CA GLU A 46 11.58 -4.46 -18.38
C GLU A 46 11.51 -5.56 -17.30
N GLY A 47 10.54 -6.48 -17.40
CA GLY A 47 10.31 -7.56 -16.43
C GLY A 47 9.45 -7.16 -15.23
N ILE A 48 9.07 -5.88 -15.16
CA ILE A 48 8.33 -5.28 -14.04
C ILE A 48 6.89 -5.79 -13.90
N GLU A 49 6.28 -6.20 -15.01
CA GLU A 49 4.93 -6.75 -15.06
C GLU A 49 4.69 -7.88 -14.05
N ASN A 50 5.75 -8.58 -13.61
CA ASN A 50 5.68 -9.68 -12.66
C ASN A 50 5.81 -9.25 -11.19
N GLY A 51 5.94 -7.96 -10.89
CA GLY A 51 6.25 -7.45 -9.54
C GLY A 51 5.22 -6.47 -8.96
N VAL A 52 5.53 -5.99 -7.74
CA VAL A 52 4.82 -4.91 -7.03
C VAL A 52 5.82 -3.83 -6.68
N TYR A 53 5.43 -2.58 -6.92
CA TYR A 53 6.22 -1.39 -6.58
C TYR A 53 5.66 -0.79 -5.32
N VAL A 54 6.51 -0.63 -4.31
CA VAL A 54 6.12 -0.06 -3.02
C VAL A 54 6.95 1.19 -2.78
N ALA A 55 6.28 2.31 -2.54
CA ALA A 55 6.90 3.57 -2.16
C ALA A 55 6.26 4.11 -0.89
N GLY A 56 7.06 4.41 0.13
CA GLY A 56 6.58 4.95 1.38
C GLY A 56 7.54 4.71 2.54
N ASP A 57 7.03 4.91 3.74
CA ASP A 57 7.74 4.72 5.00
C ASP A 57 6.93 3.76 5.85
N LEU A 58 7.36 2.50 5.96
CA LEU A 58 6.52 1.38 6.39
C LEU A 58 5.81 1.58 7.74
N PRO A 59 6.44 2.14 8.80
CA PRO A 59 5.75 2.54 10.03
C PRO A 59 4.60 3.53 9.86
N PHE A 60 4.59 4.35 8.81
CA PHE A 60 3.54 5.33 8.49
C PHE A 60 2.56 4.81 7.43
N GLY A 61 3.07 4.06 6.45
CA GLY A 61 2.31 3.54 5.32
C GLY A 61 3.06 3.67 3.99
N ALA A 62 2.50 3.10 2.95
CA ALA A 62 3.07 3.10 1.61
C ALA A 62 1.99 3.00 0.53
N VAL A 63 2.37 3.33 -0.70
CA VAL A 63 1.56 3.08 -1.90
C VAL A 63 2.17 1.92 -2.67
N GLY A 64 1.31 0.98 -3.06
CA GLY A 64 1.62 -0.16 -3.91
C GLY A 64 1.14 0.07 -5.35
N TYR A 65 1.92 -0.33 -6.35
CA TYR A 65 1.51 -0.38 -7.75
C TYR A 65 1.86 -1.74 -8.37
N VAL A 66 0.91 -2.35 -9.06
CA VAL A 66 1.11 -3.64 -9.77
C VAL A 66 1.03 -3.39 -11.27
N PRO A 67 2.16 -3.32 -12.01
CA PRO A 67 2.16 -2.91 -13.41
C PRO A 67 1.31 -3.78 -14.33
N SER A 68 1.35 -5.11 -14.18
CA SER A 68 0.55 -6.04 -15.00
C SER A 68 -0.96 -5.79 -14.95
N SER A 69 -1.46 -5.34 -13.80
CA SER A 69 -2.88 -4.99 -13.63
C SER A 69 -3.12 -3.49 -13.59
N GLY A 70 -2.05 -2.68 -13.61
CA GLY A 70 -1.94 -1.30 -13.12
C GLY A 70 -2.84 -0.96 -11.93
N ALA A 71 -3.02 -1.88 -11.00
CA ALA A 71 -3.75 -1.63 -9.78
C ALA A 71 -2.88 -0.78 -8.83
N PHE A 72 -3.51 0.19 -8.18
CA PHE A 72 -2.90 1.01 -7.14
C PHE A 72 -3.51 0.65 -5.80
N PHE A 73 -2.69 0.62 -4.75
CA PHE A 73 -3.13 0.30 -3.40
C PHE A 73 -2.52 1.27 -2.41
N LEU A 74 -3.33 1.72 -1.44
CA LEU A 74 -2.81 2.35 -0.23
C LEU A 74 -2.62 1.25 0.83
N MET A 75 -1.49 1.31 1.53
CA MET A 75 -1.10 0.37 2.56
C MET A 75 -0.73 1.09 3.85
N GLN A 76 -1.19 0.55 4.97
CA GLN A 76 -0.85 1.01 6.32
C GLN A 76 -0.66 -0.23 7.23
N PRO A 77 0.16 -0.15 8.29
CA PRO A 77 0.24 -1.21 9.27
C PRO A 77 -1.15 -1.60 9.77
N GLU A 78 -1.45 -2.90 9.78
CA GLU A 78 -2.74 -3.39 10.26
C GLU A 78 -2.94 -3.08 11.75
N ASP A 79 -1.90 -3.31 12.56
CA ASP A 79 -1.79 -2.80 13.90
C ASP A 79 -1.01 -1.47 13.88
N TRP A 80 -1.77 -0.38 13.81
CA TRP A 80 -1.21 0.97 13.79
C TRP A 80 -0.43 1.28 15.06
N ASP A 81 -0.87 0.78 16.22
CA ASP A 81 -0.28 1.12 17.52
C ASP A 81 1.00 0.32 17.77
N ALA A 82 1.09 -0.91 17.24
CA ALA A 82 2.33 -1.70 17.27
C ALA A 82 3.53 -0.99 16.63
N THR A 83 3.29 -0.13 15.64
CA THR A 83 4.33 0.65 14.95
C THR A 83 4.53 2.07 15.52
N ALA A 84 3.89 2.40 16.64
CA ALA A 84 3.95 3.73 17.23
C ALA A 84 5.36 4.13 17.70
N ASN A 85 6.12 3.17 18.24
CA ASN A 85 7.49 3.44 18.68
C ASN A 85 8.41 3.75 17.49
N ASP A 86 8.30 2.99 16.40
CA ASP A 86 9.09 3.21 15.19
C ASP A 86 8.80 4.58 14.55
N ARG A 87 7.53 5.01 14.56
CA ARG A 87 7.15 6.37 14.12
C ARG A 87 7.73 7.46 15.03
N LYS A 88 7.77 7.24 16.35
CA LYS A 88 8.38 8.21 17.30
C LYS A 88 9.89 8.31 17.12
N GLN A 89 10.55 7.23 16.75
CA GLN A 89 12.00 7.17 16.52
C GLN A 89 12.40 7.60 15.10
N ALA A 90 11.42 7.80 14.20
CA ALA A 90 11.69 8.26 12.85
C ALA A 90 12.33 9.66 12.85
N SER A 91 13.28 9.88 11.93
CA SER A 91 13.91 11.19 11.77
C SER A 91 12.89 12.24 11.34
N HIS A 92 13.19 13.51 11.64
CA HIS A 92 12.32 14.65 11.29
C HIS A 92 11.93 14.67 9.80
N ASP A 93 12.87 14.35 8.91
CA ASP A 93 12.65 14.28 7.47
C ASP A 93 11.63 13.19 7.08
N ARG A 94 11.72 12.01 7.69
CA ARG A 94 10.76 10.91 7.48
C ARG A 94 9.35 11.31 7.93
N VAL A 95 9.24 11.90 9.12
CA VAL A 95 7.97 12.41 9.66
C VAL A 95 7.37 13.48 8.75
N THR A 96 8.19 14.43 8.27
CA THR A 96 7.74 15.51 7.38
C THR A 96 7.20 14.96 6.06
N ARG A 97 7.89 14.01 5.43
CA ARG A 97 7.40 13.34 4.22
C ARG A 97 6.09 12.59 4.44
N ALA A 98 5.98 11.87 5.55
CA ALA A 98 4.75 11.15 5.89
C ALA A 98 3.57 12.10 6.14
N GLN A 99 3.81 13.25 6.78
CA GLN A 99 2.79 14.29 6.96
C GLN A 99 2.35 14.91 5.63
N ALA A 100 3.29 15.24 4.75
CA ALA A 100 2.99 15.81 3.44
C ALA A 100 2.21 14.82 2.54
N ALA A 101 2.49 13.53 2.67
CA ALA A 101 1.76 12.46 1.99
C ALA A 101 0.46 12.04 2.70
N ASP A 102 0.11 12.70 3.82
CA ASP A 102 -1.05 12.41 4.66
C ASP A 102 -1.08 11.00 5.27
N LEU A 103 0.09 10.36 5.36
CA LEU A 103 0.32 9.03 5.95
C LEU A 103 0.65 9.09 7.46
N ALA A 104 0.80 10.28 8.03
CA ALA A 104 1.16 10.46 9.44
C ALA A 104 0.00 10.14 10.43
N ARG A 105 -1.20 9.93 9.91
CA ARG A 105 -2.38 9.55 10.70
C ARG A 105 -2.87 8.18 10.28
N ARG A 106 -3.66 7.55 11.15
CA ARG A 106 -4.41 6.36 10.77
C ARG A 106 -5.47 6.75 9.73
N ILE A 107 -5.40 6.15 8.54
CA ILE A 107 -6.30 6.45 7.42
C ILE A 107 -7.40 5.39 7.33
N ILE A 108 -7.12 4.15 7.79
CA ILE A 108 -7.94 2.95 7.58
C ILE A 108 -8.37 2.34 8.92
#